data_AF-A0A939CEM6-F1
#
_entry.id   AF-A0A939CEM6-F1
#
_cell.length_a   1.000
_cell.length_b   1.000
_cell.length_c   1.000
_cell.angle_alpha   90.00
_cell.angle_beta   90.00
_cell.angle_gamma   90.00
#
_symmetry.space_group_name_H-M   'P 1'
#
loop_
_entity.id
_entity.type
_entity.pdbx_description
1 polymer ?
#
loop_
_entity_poly.entity_id
_entity_poly.type
_entity_poly.pdbx_seq_one_letter_code
_entity_poly.pdbx_strand_id
1 'polypeptide(L)' 'MRTKENPREEGIRQIKEIGESLILNAESIVGTEKYLCSICIRAEINPGDIPKIDISRTFFPEGCLEKNNKPE' A
#
# COMPACT_ATOMS: atom_id res chain seq x y z
N MET A 1 -28.24 20.35 0.59
CA MET A 1 -27.00 21.01 1.05
C MET A 1 -26.26 19.99 1.90
N ARG A 2 -25.09 19.48 1.46
CA ARG A 2 -24.24 18.68 2.36
C ARG A 2 -23.70 19.64 3.42
N THR A 3 -24.05 19.42 4.67
CA THR A 3 -23.36 20.02 5.82
C THR A 3 -21.87 19.82 5.59
N LYS A 4 -21.08 20.90 5.63
CA LYS A 4 -19.62 20.78 5.58
C LYS A 4 -19.22 19.94 6.79
N GLU A 5 -18.87 18.68 6.57
CA GLU A 5 -18.33 17.81 7.60
C GLU A 5 -17.13 18.50 8.26
N ASN A 6 -17.00 18.33 9.57
CA ASN A 6 -15.85 18.84 10.30
C ASN A 6 -14.58 18.22 9.68
N PRO A 7 -13.57 19.02 9.29
CA PRO A 7 -12.33 18.50 8.69
C PRO A 7 -11.66 17.38 9.50
N ARG A 8 -11.83 17.40 10.83
CA ARG A 8 -11.33 16.34 11.72
C ARG A 8 -12.09 15.03 11.54
N GLU A 9 -13.42 15.09 11.46
CA GLU A 9 -14.26 13.91 11.29
C GLU A 9 -14.06 13.30 9.91
N GLU A 10 -13.95 14.14 8.88
CA GLU A 10 -13.62 13.71 7.53
C GLU A 10 -12.25 13.02 7.48
N GLY A 11 -11.22 13.59 8.12
CA GLY A 11 -9.92 12.94 8.20
C GLY A 11 -9.96 11.58 8.89
N ILE A 12 -10.72 11.44 9.99
CA ILE A 12 -10.89 10.16 10.68
C ILE A 12 -11.59 9.14 9.77
N ARG A 13 -12.64 9.55 9.05
CA ARG A 13 -13.38 8.70 8.11
C ARG A 13 -12.45 8.22 6.99
N GLN A 14 -11.72 9.13 6.37
CA GLN A 14 -10.78 8.82 5.29
C GLN A 14 -9.67 7.87 5.73
N ILE A 15 -9.10 8.05 6.93
CA ILE A 15 -8.10 7.11 7.50
C ILE A 15 -8.68 5.70 7.62
N LYS A 16 -9.92 5.57 8.11
CA LYS A 16 -10.57 4.26 8.27
C LYS A 16 -10.83 3.59 6.93
N GLU A 17 -11.34 4.33 5.96
CA GLU A 17 -11.62 3.83 4.61
C GLU A 17 -10.35 3.37 3.88
N ILE A 18 -9.25 4.13 4.04
CA ILE A 18 -7.93 3.71 3.55
C ILE A 18 -7.53 2.39 4.22
N GLY A 19 -7.62 2.30 5.56
CA GLY A 19 -7.28 1.08 6.29
C GLY A 19 -8.08 -0.14 5.83
N GLU A 20 -9.39 0.01 5.63
CA GLU A 20 -10.26 -1.05 5.12
C GLU A 20 -9.89 -1.45 3.69
N SER A 21 -9.62 -0.47 2.82
CA SER A 21 -9.16 -0.74 1.46
C SER A 21 -7.85 -1.53 1.44
N LEU A 22 -6.89 -1.18 2.31
CA LEU A 22 -5.62 -1.91 2.43
C LEU A 22 -5.83 -3.36 2.90
N ILE A 23 -6.75 -3.59 3.85
CA ILE A 23 -7.09 -4.94 4.32
C ILE A 23 -7.70 -5.76 3.17
N LEU A 24 -8.68 -5.21 2.46
CA LEU A 24 -9.37 -5.90 1.38
C LEU A 24 -8.46 -6.23 0.18
N ASN A 25 -7.40 -5.45 -0.01
CA ASN A 25 -6.47 -5.61 -1.13
C ASN A 25 -5.10 -6.19 -0.70
N ALA A 26 -4.98 -6.71 0.51
CA ALA A 26 -3.70 -7.13 1.09
C ALA A 26 -2.93 -8.11 0.20
N GLU A 27 -3.60 -9.11 -0.39
CA GLU A 27 -2.96 -10.07 -1.29
C GLU A 27 -2.38 -9.40 -2.54
N SER A 28 -3.12 -8.47 -3.15
CA SER A 28 -2.64 -7.73 -4.32
C SER A 28 -1.51 -6.77 -3.97
N ILE A 29 -1.54 -6.18 -2.76
CA ILE A 29 -0.50 -5.30 -2.26
C ILE A 29 0.80 -6.07 -2.00
N VAL A 30 0.71 -7.29 -1.50
CA VAL A 30 1.89 -8.16 -1.34
C VAL A 30 2.39 -8.63 -2.70
N GLY A 31 1.47 -9.05 -3.58
CA GLY A 31 1.79 -9.64 -4.87
C GLY A 31 2.27 -11.09 -4.76
N THR A 32 3.00 -11.54 -5.78
CA THR A 32 3.38 -12.96 -5.95
C THR A 32 4.90 -13.17 -6.05
N GLU A 33 5.69 -12.13 -5.87
CA GLU A 33 7.14 -12.17 -6.01
C GLU A 33 7.80 -12.97 -4.87
N LYS A 34 8.53 -14.04 -5.25
CA LYS A 34 9.16 -15.00 -4.31
C LYS A 34 10.13 -14.39 -3.30
N TYR A 35 10.83 -13.34 -3.71
CA TYR A 35 11.87 -12.68 -2.90
C TYR A 35 11.48 -11.25 -2.53
N LEU A 36 10.24 -11.07 -2.06
CA LEU A 36 9.76 -9.79 -1.52
C LEU A 36 10.61 -9.37 -0.31
N CYS A 37 11.14 -8.15 -0.35
CA CYS A 37 11.99 -7.59 0.68
C CYS A 37 11.22 -6.63 1.59
N SER A 38 10.45 -5.72 0.99
CA SER A 38 9.72 -4.71 1.74
C SER A 38 8.55 -4.14 0.94
N ILE A 39 7.52 -3.72 1.68
CA ILE A 39 6.39 -2.94 1.17
C ILE A 39 6.37 -1.61 1.94
N CYS A 40 6.27 -0.50 1.22
CA CYS A 40 6.04 0.82 1.80
C CYS A 40 4.73 1.38 1.24
N ILE A 41 3.81 1.70 2.16
CA ILE A 41 2.52 2.30 1.87
C ILE A 41 2.54 3.72 2.42
N ARG A 42 2.24 4.70 1.57
CA ARG A 42 2.08 6.11 1.96
C ARG A 42 0.67 6.54 1.61
N ALA A 43 0.00 7.19 2.56
CA ALA A 43 -1.30 7.79 2.33
C ALA A 43 -1.21 9.29 2.61
N GLU A 44 -1.76 10.10 1.70
CA GLU A 44 -1.88 11.55 1.83
C GLU A 44 -3.35 11.93 1.91
N ILE A 45 -3.70 12.66 2.97
CA ILE A 45 -5.07 13.05 3.30
C ILE A 45 -5.09 14.57 3.48
N ASN A 46 -5.73 15.27 2.53
CA ASN A 46 -5.88 16.71 2.56
C ASN A 46 -7.36 17.09 2.65
N PRO A 47 -7.77 18.05 3.49
CA PRO A 47 -9.16 18.45 3.61
C PRO A 47 -9.76 18.90 2.27
N GLY A 48 -10.85 18.26 1.85
CA GLY A 48 -11.56 18.59 0.61
C GLY A 48 -11.00 17.93 -0.65
N ASP A 49 -9.88 17.20 -0.54
CA ASP A 49 -9.32 16.41 -1.63
C ASP A 49 -9.67 14.93 -1.49
N ILE A 50 -9.56 14.21 -2.60
CA ILE A 50 -9.63 12.74 -2.61
C ILE A 50 -8.31 12.20 -2.03
N PRO A 51 -8.34 11.28 -1.05
CA PRO A 51 -7.13 10.68 -0.51
C PRO A 51 -6.30 9.98 -1.58
N LYS A 52 -4.98 10.08 -1.48
CA LYS A 52 -4.04 9.40 -2.37
C LYS A 52 -3.31 8.32 -1.60
N ILE A 53 -3.15 7.15 -2.21
CA ILE A 53 -2.40 6.03 -1.66
C ILE A 53 -1.33 5.64 -2.67
N ASP A 54 -0.08 5.74 -2.26
CA ASP A 54 1.08 5.28 -3.01
C ASP A 54 1.61 4.01 -2.36
N ILE A 55 1.73 2.95 -3.16
CA ILE A 55 2.21 1.64 -2.72
C ILE A 55 3.46 1.31 -3.52
N SER A 56 4.55 1.03 -2.81
CA SER A 56 5.83 0.66 -3.40
C SER A 56 6.31 -0.66 -2.82
N ARG A 57 6.90 -1.49 -3.68
CA ARG A 57 7.36 -2.84 -3.36
C ARG A 57 8.79 -2.99 -3.83
N THR A 58 9.62 -3.62 -3.00
CA THR A 58 11.00 -3.95 -3.33
C THR A 58 11.18 -5.45 -3.21
N PHE A 59 11.78 -6.06 -4.22
CA PHE A 59 12.05 -7.50 -4.28
C PHE A 59 13.33 -7.77 -5.05
N PHE A 60 13.95 -8.92 -4.81
CA PHE A 60 15.04 -9.39 -5.66
C PHE A 60 14.51 -10.14 -6.88
N PRO A 61 14.99 -9.84 -8.09
CA PRO A 61 14.71 -10.66 -9.25
C PRO A 61 15.28 -12.07 -9.06
N GLU A 62 14.49 -13.11 -9.37
CA GLU A 62 14.87 -14.51 -9.12
C GLU A 62 16.21 -14.89 -9.77
N GLY A 63 16.47 -14.40 -10.98
CA GLY A 63 17.71 -14.65 -11.72
C GLY A 63 18.99 -14.11 -11.07
N CYS A 64 18.88 -13.26 -10.04
CA CYS A 64 20.04 -12.78 -9.26
C CYS A 64 20.43 -13.76 -8.15
N LEU A 65 19.51 -14.56 -7.63
CA LEU A 65 19.73 -15.43 -6.47
C LEU A 65 19.90 -16.89 -6.86
N GLU A 66 19.28 -17.34 -7.95
CA GLU A 66 19.31 -18.76 -8.36
C GLU A 66 20.61 -19.18 -9.07
N LYS A 67 21.49 -18.23 -9.44
CA LYS A 67 22.80 -18.54 -10.05
C LYS A 67 23.85 -19.09 -9.09
N ASN A 68 23.62 -19.00 -7.77
CA ASN A 68 24.57 -19.46 -6.74
C ASN A 68 24.30 -20.89 -6.25
N ASN A 69 23.24 -21.56 -6.73
CA ASN A 69 22.84 -22.89 -6.27
C ASN A 69 23.06 -24.00 -7.33
N LYS A 70 24.03 -23.84 -8.23
CA LYS A 70 24.46 -24.97 -9.07
C LYS A 70 25.58 -25.71 -8.33
N PRO A 71 25.37 -26.97 -7.89
CA PRO A 71 26.48 -27.82 -7.47
C PRO A 71 27.38 -28.05 -8.70
N GLU A 72 28.68 -27.84 -8.49
CA GLU A 72 29.74 -28.24 -9.44
C GLU A 72 29.71 -29.75 -9.70
#